data_AF-A0A7S2KH84-F1
#
_entry.id   AF-A0A7S2KH84-F1
#
_cell.length_a   1.000
_cell.length_b   1.000
_cell.length_c   1.000
_cell.angle_alpha   90.00
_cell.angle_beta   90.00
_cell.angle_gamma   90.00
#
_symmetry.space_group_name_H-M   'P 1'
#
loop_
_entity.id
_entity.type
_entity.pdbx_description
1 polymer ?
#
loop_
_entity_poly.entity_id
_entity_poly.type
_entity_poly.pdbx_seq_one_letter_code
_entity_poly.pdbx_strand_id
1 'polypeptide(L)'
;HADPWGLDRAVAGRELPELGCPLGADVARLRHVKLTRQAMIHWQSYDAFARISMSVGVNQLLLAMSYYILDYVLVEVGTPIASLYGVAVLSTISATLLRLDMSLSARQLRVLQLALLAGP
;
A
#
# COMPACT_ATOMS: atom_id res chain seq x y z
N HIS A 1 15.38 -12.04 -10.33
CA HIS A 1 15.23 -13.18 -9.41
C HIS A 1 15.27 -12.58 -8.02
N ALA A 2 14.13 -12.54 -7.33
CA ALA A 2 14.02 -11.96 -5.99
C ALA A 2 13.89 -13.14 -5.02
N ASP A 3 14.97 -13.44 -4.30
CA ASP A 3 14.99 -14.35 -3.15
C ASP A 3 14.98 -13.47 -1.90
N PRO A 4 13.79 -13.04 -1.45
CA PRO A 4 13.71 -12.06 -0.39
C PRO A 4 14.19 -12.64 0.96
N TRP A 5 14.12 -13.96 1.15
CA TRP A 5 14.45 -14.65 2.40
C TRP A 5 15.86 -15.24 2.42
N GLY A 6 16.64 -15.08 1.34
CA GLY A 6 18.02 -15.54 1.26
C GLY A 6 18.16 -17.07 1.31
N LEU A 7 17.06 -17.78 1.10
CA LEU A 7 17.01 -19.24 1.20
C LEU A 7 17.73 -19.88 0.02
N ASP A 8 17.63 -19.32 -1.20
CA ASP A 8 18.32 -19.85 -2.37
C ASP A 8 19.85 -19.70 -2.24
N ARG A 9 20.32 -18.68 -1.52
CA ARG A 9 21.76 -18.45 -1.25
C ARG A 9 22.30 -19.28 -0.09
N ALA A 10 21.54 -19.42 1.00
CA ALA A 10 21.93 -20.24 2.14
C ALA A 10 21.98 -21.74 1.79
N VAL A 11 21.23 -22.13 0.76
CA VAL A 11 21.01 -23.53 0.34
C VAL A 11 21.77 -23.87 -0.94
N ALA A 12 22.53 -22.94 -1.53
CA ALA A 12 23.33 -23.16 -2.75
C ALA A 12 24.37 -24.29 -2.68
N GLY A 13 24.58 -24.89 -1.49
CA GLY A 13 25.42 -26.08 -1.30
C GLY A 13 24.75 -27.27 -0.60
N ARG A 14 23.45 -27.21 -0.25
CA ARG A 14 22.71 -28.33 0.34
C ARG A 14 21.43 -28.55 -0.45
N GLU A 15 21.30 -29.67 -1.15
CA GLU A 15 20.03 -30.04 -1.76
C GLU A 15 19.02 -30.38 -0.65
N LEU A 16 18.20 -29.40 -0.24
CA LEU A 16 17.05 -29.62 0.61
C LEU A 16 15.91 -30.18 -0.27
N PRO A 17 15.54 -31.47 -0.13
CA PRO A 17 14.55 -32.11 -0.99
C PRO A 17 13.14 -31.50 -0.86
N GLU A 18 12.90 -30.76 0.22
CA GLU A 18 11.65 -30.01 0.43
C GLU A 18 11.60 -28.64 -0.29
N LEU A 19 12.76 -28.07 -0.66
CA LEU A 19 12.83 -26.78 -1.38
C LEU A 19 13.08 -26.99 -2.89
N GLY A 20 13.76 -28.07 -3.26
CA GLY A 20 13.89 -28.50 -4.64
C GLY A 20 12.60 -29.18 -5.09
N CYS A 21 11.81 -28.54 -5.94
CA CYS A 21 10.82 -29.29 -6.72
C CYS A 21 11.61 -30.22 -7.67
N PRO A 22 11.59 -31.56 -7.51
CA PRO A 22 12.30 -32.46 -8.42
C PRO A 22 11.79 -32.34 -9.86
N LEU A 23 10.58 -31.80 -10.05
CA LEU A 23 9.96 -31.46 -11.34
C LEU A 23 10.01 -29.96 -11.69
N GLY A 24 10.45 -29.08 -10.79
CA GLY A 24 10.17 -27.63 -10.85
C GLY A 24 10.84 -26.90 -12.02
N ALA A 25 12.06 -27.32 -12.39
CA ALA A 25 12.77 -26.79 -13.54
C ALA A 25 12.07 -27.16 -14.87
N ASP A 26 11.47 -28.36 -14.93
CA ASP A 26 10.71 -28.82 -16.11
C ASP A 26 9.31 -28.22 -16.16
N VAL A 27 8.66 -28.03 -15.01
CA VAL A 27 7.35 -27.36 -14.91
C VAL A 27 7.44 -25.90 -15.35
N ALA A 28 8.52 -25.18 -15.00
CA ALA A 28 8.75 -23.81 -15.47
C ALA A 28 8.93 -23.70 -16.99
N ARG A 29 9.27 -24.80 -17.68
CA ARG A 29 9.45 -24.86 -19.15
C ARG A 29 8.14 -25.09 -19.90
N LEU A 30 7.08 -25.53 -19.20
CA LEU A 30 5.76 -25.80 -19.80
C LEU A 30 5.18 -24.53 -20.44
N ARG A 31 4.64 -24.68 -21.65
CA ARG A 31 4.12 -23.56 -22.46
C ARG A 31 3.04 -22.75 -21.73
N HIS A 32 2.14 -23.41 -21.00
CA HIS A 32 1.08 -22.74 -20.26
C HIS A 32 1.63 -21.89 -19.11
N VAL A 33 2.69 -22.33 -18.42
CA VAL A 33 3.36 -21.55 -17.36
C VAL A 33 4.05 -20.31 -17.94
N LYS A 34 4.64 -20.41 -19.14
CA LYS A 34 5.23 -19.25 -19.83
C LYS A 34 4.18 -18.24 -20.26
N LEU A 35 3.06 -18.70 -20.80
CA LEU A 35 1.94 -17.84 -21.21
C LEU A 35 1.31 -17.13 -20.00
N THR A 36 1.06 -17.85 -18.90
CA THR A 36 0.53 -17.23 -17.67
C THR A 36 1.52 -16.25 -17.06
N ARG A 37 2.83 -16.55 -17.06
CA ARG A 37 3.86 -15.60 -16.59
C ARG A 37 3.87 -14.32 -17.43
N GLN A 38 3.77 -14.42 -18.75
CA GLN A 38 3.68 -13.25 -19.63
C GLN A 38 2.41 -12.43 -19.37
N ALA A 39 1.25 -13.10 -19.21
CA ALA A 39 0.00 -12.44 -18.86
C ALA A 39 0.05 -11.76 -17.48
N MET A 40 0.70 -12.39 -16.50
CA MET A 40 0.87 -11.85 -15.15
C MET A 40 1.68 -10.55 -15.13
N ILE A 41 2.67 -10.38 -16.01
CA ILE A 41 3.45 -9.13 -16.08
C ILE A 41 2.54 -7.96 -16.43
N HIS A 42 1.66 -8.13 -17.42
CA HIS A 42 0.69 -7.09 -17.79
C HIS A 42 -0.32 -6.83 -16.67
N TRP A 43 -0.80 -7.89 -16.01
CA TRP A 43 -1.72 -7.77 -14.88
C TRP A 43 -1.10 -7.00 -13.70
N GLN A 44 0.17 -7.24 -13.39
CA GLN A 44 0.87 -6.56 -12.29
C GLN A 44 0.94 -5.05 -12.52
N SER A 45 1.15 -4.59 -13.75
CA SER A 45 1.12 -3.16 -14.07
C SER A 45 -0.26 -2.55 -13.85
N TYR A 46 -1.34 -3.25 -14.23
CA TYR A 46 -2.72 -2.81 -14.00
C TYR A 46 -3.06 -2.76 -12.51
N ASP A 47 -2.71 -3.80 -11.74
CA ASP A 47 -2.94 -3.84 -10.30
C ASP A 47 -2.16 -2.73 -9.57
N ALA A 48 -0.90 -2.50 -9.96
CA ALA A 48 -0.11 -1.40 -9.42
C ALA A 48 -0.74 -0.03 -9.70
N PHE A 49 -1.18 0.21 -10.94
CA PHE A 49 -1.88 1.44 -11.30
C PHE A 49 -3.18 1.62 -10.51
N ALA A 50 -3.99 0.56 -10.41
CA ALA A 50 -5.25 0.58 -9.67
C ALA A 50 -5.01 0.97 -8.20
N ARG A 51 -4.03 0.34 -7.53
CA ARG A 51 -3.67 0.68 -6.14
C ARG A 51 -3.25 2.13 -5.97
N ILE A 52 -2.37 2.63 -6.85
CA ILE A 52 -1.92 4.02 -6.79
C ILE A 52 -3.10 4.98 -7.02
N SER A 53 -3.93 4.72 -8.03
CA SER A 53 -5.08 5.57 -8.35
C SER A 53 -6.12 5.60 -7.22
N MET A 54 -6.37 4.46 -6.58
CA MET A 54 -7.27 4.35 -5.43
C MET A 54 -6.69 5.12 -4.23
N SER A 55 -5.41 4.93 -3.93
CA SER A 55 -4.74 5.64 -2.84
C SER A 55 -4.80 7.17 -3.02
N VAL A 56 -4.55 7.66 -4.23
CA VAL A 56 -4.65 9.09 -4.57
C VAL A 56 -6.10 9.57 -4.46
N GLY A 57 -7.05 8.85 -5.03
CA GLY A 57 -8.47 9.21 -5.02
C GLY A 57 -9.04 9.27 -3.60
N VAL A 58 -8.70 8.31 -2.75
CA VAL A 58 -9.16 8.26 -1.37
C VAL A 58 -8.55 9.39 -0.53
N ASN A 59 -7.27 9.74 -0.76
CA ASN A 59 -6.66 10.88 -0.08
C ASN A 59 -7.36 12.21 -0.45
N GLN A 60 -7.69 12.41 -1.73
CA GLN A 60 -8.44 13.59 -2.17
C GLN A 60 -9.87 13.63 -1.60
N LEU A 61 -10.54 12.48 -1.54
CA LEU A 61 -11.86 12.35 -0.93
C LEU A 61 -11.81 12.67 0.58
N LEU A 62 -10.83 12.16 1.31
CA LEU A 62 -10.64 12.41 2.75
C LEU A 62 -10.33 13.88 3.03
N LEU A 63 -9.56 14.54 2.16
CA LEU A 63 -9.31 15.98 2.23
C LEU A 63 -10.62 16.77 2.04
N ALA A 64 -11.40 16.44 1.01
CA ALA A 64 -12.70 17.08 0.76
C ALA A 64 -13.68 16.89 1.92
N MET A 65 -13.74 15.68 2.49
CA MET A 65 -14.56 15.39 3.67
C MET A 65 -14.09 16.17 4.91
N SER A 66 -12.79 16.33 5.10
CA SER A 66 -12.24 17.12 6.21
C SER A 66 -12.66 18.58 6.11
N TYR A 67 -12.59 19.18 4.92
CA TYR A 67 -13.08 20.54 4.68
C TYR A 67 -14.59 20.66 4.85
N TYR A 68 -15.35 19.66 4.41
CA TYR A 68 -16.81 19.63 4.62
C TYR A 68 -17.17 19.61 6.11
N ILE A 69 -16.50 18.77 6.91
CA ILE A 69 -16.73 18.72 8.37
C ILE A 69 -16.30 20.02 9.05
N LEU A 70 -15.19 20.62 8.61
CA LEU A 70 -14.77 21.93 9.08
C LEU A 70 -15.86 22.96 8.84
N ASP A 71 -16.31 23.12 7.61
CA ASP A 71 -17.32 24.12 7.25
C ASP A 71 -18.65 23.86 7.97
N TYR A 72 -19.21 22.66 7.85
CA TYR A 72 -20.51 22.32 8.43
C TYR A 72 -20.53 22.40 9.97
N VAL A 73 -19.57 21.76 10.65
CA VAL A 73 -19.59 21.69 12.12
C VAL A 73 -19.14 23.00 12.76
N LEU A 74 -18.20 23.73 12.13
CA LEU A 74 -17.73 25.00 12.66
C LEU A 74 -18.74 26.12 12.40
N VAL A 75 -19.31 26.21 11.19
CA VAL A 75 -20.17 27.32 10.79
C VAL A 75 -21.62 27.08 11.22
N GLU A 76 -22.16 25.88 11.02
CA GLU A 76 -23.59 25.62 11.26
C GLU A 76 -23.87 25.18 12.70
N VAL A 77 -23.03 24.31 13.26
CA VAL A 77 -23.21 23.79 14.63
C VAL A 77 -22.50 24.66 15.68
N GLY A 78 -21.49 25.44 15.27
CA GLY A 78 -20.74 26.32 16.18
C GLY A 78 -19.91 25.57 17.23
N THR A 79 -19.61 24.29 17.02
CA THR A 79 -18.88 23.45 17.98
C THR A 79 -17.46 23.12 17.47
N PRO A 80 -16.46 23.98 17.72
CA PRO A 80 -15.12 23.84 17.16
C PRO A 80 -14.41 22.56 17.63
N ILE A 81 -14.69 22.12 18.86
CA ILE A 81 -14.10 20.91 19.43
C ILE A 81 -14.56 19.65 18.67
N ALA A 82 -15.85 19.56 18.35
CA ALA A 82 -16.38 18.43 17.60
C ALA A 82 -15.81 18.38 16.17
N SER A 83 -15.65 19.54 15.53
CA SER A 83 -15.03 19.67 14.22
C SER A 83 -13.57 19.19 14.21
N LEU A 84 -12.78 19.61 15.21
CA LEU A 84 -11.40 19.16 15.38
C LEU A 84 -11.26 17.63 15.53
N TYR A 85 -12.14 16.99 16.31
CA TYR A 85 -12.15 15.54 16.42
C TYR A 85 -12.51 14.86 15.08
N GLY A 86 -13.45 15.40 14.32
CA GLY A 86 -13.80 14.89 13.00
C GLY A 86 -12.64 14.91 12.01
N VAL A 87 -11.91 16.04 11.94
CA VAL A 87 -10.71 16.17 11.11
C VAL A 87 -9.59 15.24 11.60
N ALA A 88 -9.40 15.11 12.91
CA ALA A 88 -8.39 14.23 13.47
C ALA A 88 -8.64 12.75 13.10
N VAL A 89 -9.89 12.30 13.17
CA VAL A 89 -10.27 10.93 12.76
C VAL A 89 -10.02 10.72 11.26
N LEU A 90 -10.49 11.61 10.39
CA LEU A 90 -10.27 11.49 8.93
C LEU A 90 -8.77 11.52 8.57
N SER A 91 -7.99 12.33 9.28
CA SER A 91 -6.54 12.40 9.14
C SER A 91 -5.84 11.09 9.53
N THR A 92 -6.25 10.46 10.63
CA THR A 92 -5.70 9.16 11.02
C THR A 92 -6.04 8.05 10.03
N ILE A 93 -7.24 8.09 9.43
CA ILE A 93 -7.66 7.16 8.38
C ILE A 93 -6.82 7.35 7.11
N SER A 94 -6.55 8.59 6.70
CA SER A 94 -5.64 8.88 5.57
C SER A 94 -4.24 8.34 5.86
N ALA A 95 -3.72 8.56 7.07
CA ALA A 95 -2.40 8.09 7.47
C ALA A 95 -2.28 6.56 7.52
N THR A 96 -3.34 5.83 7.92
CA THR A 96 -3.34 4.36 7.91
C THR A 96 -3.49 3.80 6.50
N LEU A 97 -4.30 4.41 5.63
CA LEU A 97 -4.41 4.02 4.23
C LEU A 97 -3.09 4.22 3.47
N LEU A 98 -2.39 5.33 3.70
CA LEU A 98 -1.06 5.58 3.15
C LEU A 98 -0.02 4.53 3.60
N ARG A 99 -0.13 4.03 4.84
CA ARG A 99 0.74 2.93 5.33
C ARG A 99 0.40 1.58 4.71
N LEU A 100 -0.88 1.35 4.40
CA LEU A 100 -1.37 0.06 3.94
C LEU A 100 -1.14 -0.12 2.44
N ASP A 101 -1.43 0.90 1.63
CA ASP A 101 -1.33 0.84 0.16
C ASP A 101 0.10 0.97 -0.35
N MET A 102 0.93 1.72 0.35
CA MET A 102 2.34 1.87 0.01
C MET A 102 3.18 1.30 1.14
N SER A 103 4.02 0.33 0.80
CA SER A 103 5.22 -0.04 1.58
C SER A 103 6.21 1.14 1.58
N LEU A 104 5.79 2.25 2.17
CA LEU A 104 6.47 3.53 2.09
C LEU A 104 7.45 3.59 3.26
N SER A 105 8.71 3.90 2.94
CA SER A 105 9.84 3.93 3.87
C SER A 105 9.51 4.72 5.15
N ALA A 106 9.88 4.18 6.31
CA ALA A 106 9.59 4.72 7.66
C ALA A 106 10.02 6.19 7.88
N ARG A 107 10.80 6.78 6.96
CA ARG A 107 11.14 8.21 6.95
C ARG A 107 10.00 9.10 6.41
N GLN A 108 9.34 8.70 5.33
CA GLN A 108 8.22 9.46 4.74
C GLN A 108 6.99 9.43 5.66
N LEU A 109 6.82 8.35 6.42
CA LEU A 109 5.79 8.24 7.42
C LEU A 109 5.95 9.20 8.59
N ARG A 110 7.21 9.42 9.01
CA ARG A 110 7.54 10.43 10.04
C ARG A 110 7.33 11.84 9.53
N VAL A 111 7.62 12.12 8.26
CA VAL A 111 7.35 13.44 7.64
C VAL A 111 5.85 13.71 7.55
N LEU A 112 5.04 12.70 7.19
CA LEU A 112 3.58 12.84 7.12
C LEU A 112 2.94 13.02 8.51
N GLN A 113 3.42 12.30 9.53
CA GLN A 113 2.98 12.48 10.91
C GLN A 113 3.37 13.86 11.46
N LEU A 114 4.55 14.36 11.11
CA LEU A 114 4.97 15.72 11.45
C LEU A 114 4.15 16.78 10.71
N ALA A 115 3.79 16.55 9.45
CA ALA A 115 2.93 17.45 8.68
C ALA A 115 1.49 17.50 9.25
N LEU A 116 0.94 16.37 9.69
CA LEU A 116 -0.36 16.30 10.35
C LEU A 116 -0.39 16.93 11.74
N LEU A 117 0.71 16.87 12.48
CA LEU A 117 0.89 17.59 13.75
C LEU A 117 1.18 19.09 13.54
N ALA A 118 1.81 19.44 12.42
CA ALA A 118 2.06 20.82 12.02
C ALA A 118 0.81 21.51 11.43
N GLY A 119 -0.21 20.72 11.05
CA GLY A 119 -1.61 21.16 10.99
C GLY A 119 -2.38 20.80 9.71
N PRO A 120 -3.68 21.10 9.66
CA PRO A 120 -4.25 22.02 8.69
C PRO A 120 -3.91 23.49 8.99
#